data_AF-A0AAI9G001-F1
#
_entry.id   AF-A0AAI9G001-F1
#
_cell.length_a   1.000
_cell.length_b   1.000
_cell.length_c   1.000
_cell.angle_alpha   90.00
_cell.angle_beta   90.00
_cell.angle_gamma   90.00
#
_symmetry.space_group_name_H-M   'P 1'
#
loop_
_entity.id
_entity.type
_entity.pdbx_description
1 polymer ?
#
loop_
_entity_poly.entity_id
_entity_poly.type
_entity_poly.pdbx_seq_one_letter_code
_entity_poly.pdbx_strand_id
1 'polypeptide(L)'
;MRFHPLALILLLPLCGFGTCSKKPEQPQLPEVVRLTVEKLVPVDARLTKPCPTKRAESRTVEAVVAAYNANLETLQDCDNRMGEIRSLGEGKTQL
;
A
#
# COMPACT_ATOMS: atom_id res chain seq x y z
N MET A 1 71.78 -35.14 24.95
CA MET A 1 70.33 -34.87 24.88
C MET A 1 69.87 -34.14 26.13
N ARG A 2 69.45 -32.88 25.99
CA ARG A 2 68.52 -32.23 26.91
C ARG A 2 67.59 -31.38 26.05
N PHE A 3 66.52 -32.00 25.57
CA PHE A 3 65.45 -31.31 24.86
C PHE A 3 64.69 -30.48 25.89
N HIS A 4 64.72 -29.15 25.75
CA HIS A 4 63.96 -28.24 26.60
C HIS A 4 62.56 -28.04 26.01
N PRO A 5 61.50 -28.61 26.61
CA PRO A 5 60.13 -28.55 26.07
C PRO A 5 59.53 -27.13 26.08
N LEU A 6 60.20 -26.18 26.72
CA LEU A 6 59.78 -24.78 26.80
C LEU A 6 60.00 -23.99 25.49
N ALA A 7 60.93 -24.40 24.63
CA ALA A 7 61.20 -23.70 23.37
C ALA A 7 60.12 -23.94 22.30
N LEU A 8 59.34 -25.03 22.42
CA LEU A 8 58.29 -25.40 21.46
C LEU A 8 56.93 -24.73 21.77
N ILE A 9 56.74 -24.27 23.01
CA ILE A 9 55.49 -23.63 23.45
C ILE A 9 55.45 -22.14 23.04
N LEU A 10 56.61 -21.53 22.82
CA LEU A 10 56.74 -20.11 22.46
C LEU A 10 56.49 -19.81 20.97
N LEU A 11 56.44 -20.83 20.11
CA LEU A 11 56.16 -20.69 18.67
C LEU A 11 54.69 -20.94 18.30
N LEU A 12 53.87 -21.42 19.24
CA LEU A 12 52.44 -21.69 19.02
C LEU A 12 51.52 -20.46 18.94
N PRO A 13 51.83 -19.23 19.40
CA PRO A 13 50.87 -18.14 19.29
C PRO A 13 50.90 -17.46 17.91
N LEU A 14 51.87 -17.77 17.04
CA LEU A 14 52.10 -17.05 15.78
C LEU A 14 51.42 -17.65 14.55
N CYS A 15 50.76 -18.81 14.66
CA CYS A 15 50.11 -19.47 13.51
C CYS A 15 48.64 -19.85 13.74
N GLY A 16 48.00 -19.28 14.77
CA GLY A 16 46.78 -19.88 15.30
C GLY A 16 45.46 -19.14 15.10
N PHE A 17 45.39 -17.81 15.10
CA PHE A 17 44.09 -17.13 15.30
C PHE A 17 43.98 -15.75 14.64
N GLY A 18 44.57 -15.59 13.45
CA GLY A 18 44.81 -14.28 12.85
C GLY A 18 43.98 -13.91 11.62
N THR A 19 43.12 -14.76 11.05
CA THR A 19 42.42 -14.39 9.80
C THR A 19 41.06 -15.07 9.64
N CYS A 20 40.04 -14.64 10.38
CA CYS A 20 38.67 -14.45 9.88
C CYS A 20 37.77 -14.15 11.08
N SER A 21 37.82 -12.92 11.56
CA SER A 21 36.71 -12.36 12.31
C SER A 21 36.46 -10.99 11.73
N LYS A 22 36.03 -10.98 10.47
CA LYS A 22 35.15 -9.90 10.04
C LYS A 22 33.94 -10.01 10.96
N LYS A 23 33.86 -9.12 11.94
CA LYS A 23 32.65 -8.91 12.74
C LYS A 23 31.50 -8.86 11.72
N PRO A 24 30.48 -9.73 11.82
CA PRO A 24 29.35 -9.63 10.92
C PRO A 24 28.77 -8.23 11.09
N GLU A 25 28.80 -7.45 10.01
CA GLU A 25 28.21 -6.13 9.99
C GLU A 25 26.72 -6.33 10.24
N GLN A 26 26.25 -5.85 11.37
CA GLN A 26 24.88 -6.04 11.78
C GLN A 26 24.00 -5.31 10.76
N PRO A 27 23.07 -5.99 10.07
CA PRO A 27 22.27 -5.35 9.04
C PRO A 27 21.51 -4.21 9.69
N GLN A 28 21.77 -2.98 9.24
CA GLN A 28 21.04 -1.81 9.72
C GLN A 28 19.57 -2.01 9.35
N LEU A 29 18.73 -2.23 10.36
CA LEU A 29 17.31 -2.39 10.16
C LEU A 29 16.80 -1.07 9.57
N PRO A 30 16.10 -1.08 8.42
CA PRO A 30 15.60 0.16 7.83
C PRO A 30 14.71 0.87 8.84
N GLU A 31 14.86 2.20 8.91
CA GLU A 31 14.03 3.04 9.76
C GLU A 31 12.56 2.85 9.34
N VAL A 32 11.71 2.45 10.29
CA VAL A 32 10.28 2.29 10.04
C VAL A 32 9.69 3.68 9.85
N VAL A 33 9.56 4.08 8.58
CA VAL A 33 8.90 5.33 8.21
C VAL A 33 7.41 5.19 8.49
N ARG A 34 6.94 5.74 9.61
CA ARG A 34 5.51 5.81 9.92
C ARG A 34 4.91 6.98 9.15
N LEU A 35 4.26 6.67 8.03
CA LEU A 35 3.42 7.63 7.32
C LEU A 35 2.17 7.87 8.16
N THR A 36 1.98 9.10 8.64
CA THR A 36 0.69 9.54 9.17
C THR A 36 -0.32 9.51 8.04
N VAL A 37 -1.26 8.56 8.09
CA VAL A 37 -2.39 8.54 7.18
C VAL A 37 -3.24 9.76 7.49
N GLU A 38 -3.21 10.74 6.58
CA GLU A 38 -4.01 11.95 6.70
C GLU A 38 -5.50 11.57 6.73
N LYS A 39 -6.09 11.71 7.91
CA LYS A 39 -7.52 11.95 8.18
C LYS A 39 -8.50 11.09 7.35
N LEU A 40 -9.01 10.02 7.97
CA LEU A 40 -10.23 9.35 7.51
C LEU A 40 -11.40 10.34 7.53
N VAL A 41 -11.76 10.90 6.38
CA VAL A 41 -12.95 11.75 6.23
C VAL A 41 -14.16 10.83 6.11
N PRO A 42 -15.11 10.85 7.08
CA PRO A 42 -16.34 10.09 6.94
C PRO A 42 -17.12 10.64 5.75
N VAL A 43 -17.29 9.81 4.72
CA VAL A 43 -18.08 10.14 3.53
C VAL A 43 -19.56 10.00 3.89
N ASP A 44 -20.39 10.98 3.52
CA ASP A 44 -21.85 10.91 3.70
C ASP A 44 -22.36 9.60 3.06
N ALA A 45 -23.15 8.82 3.80
CA ALA A 45 -23.69 7.55 3.36
C ALA A 45 -24.55 7.67 2.08
N ARG A 46 -25.07 8.85 1.77
CA ARG A 46 -25.74 9.12 0.49
C ARG A 46 -24.78 9.03 -0.68
N LEU A 47 -23.54 9.48 -0.54
CA LEU A 47 -22.54 9.47 -1.60
C LEU A 47 -22.08 8.06 -1.95
N THR A 48 -22.07 7.12 -0.99
CA THR A 48 -21.61 5.75 -1.19
C THR A 48 -22.69 4.77 -1.66
N LYS A 49 -23.93 5.22 -1.86
CA LYS A 49 -25.01 4.35 -2.38
C LYS A 49 -24.66 3.80 -3.77
N PRO A 50 -25.00 2.54 -4.09
CA PRO A 50 -24.79 2.02 -5.43
C PRO A 50 -25.64 2.81 -6.45
N CYS A 51 -25.10 3.05 -7.64
CA CYS A 51 -25.89 3.61 -8.73
C CYS A 51 -26.82 2.52 -9.30
N PRO A 52 -28.15 2.77 -9.35
CA PRO A 52 -29.09 1.77 -9.81
C PRO A 52 -28.89 1.50 -11.31
N THR A 53 -28.94 0.23 -11.70
CA THR A 53 -28.83 -0.16 -13.12
C THR A 53 -30.13 -0.80 -13.57
N LYS A 54 -30.94 -0.05 -14.34
CA LYS A 54 -32.09 -0.62 -15.05
C LYS A 54 -31.62 -1.03 -16.43
N ARG A 55 -31.54 -2.34 -16.68
CA ARG A 55 -31.05 -2.89 -17.95
C ARG A 55 -32.20 -3.02 -18.94
N ALA A 56 -31.88 -2.95 -20.22
CA ALA A 56 -32.82 -3.30 -21.28
C ALA A 56 -33.19 -4.79 -21.16
N GLU A 57 -34.47 -5.09 -21.28
CA GLU A 57 -35.01 -6.46 -21.21
C GLU A 57 -34.65 -7.30 -22.44
N SER A 58 -34.37 -6.63 -23.56
CA SER A 58 -33.97 -7.25 -24.82
C SER A 58 -32.88 -6.43 -25.52
N ARG A 59 -32.23 -7.04 -26.51
CA ARG A 59 -31.18 -6.42 -27.32
C ARG A 59 -31.73 -5.69 -28.56
N THR A 60 -32.86 -5.00 -28.41
CA THR A 60 -33.41 -4.15 -29.49
C THR A 60 -33.16 -2.68 -29.19
N VAL A 61 -33.16 -1.84 -30.22
CA VAL A 61 -32.91 -0.39 -30.07
C VAL A 61 -33.98 0.24 -29.18
N GLU A 62 -35.24 -0.16 -29.36
CA GLU A 62 -36.39 0.36 -28.63
C GLU A 62 -36.28 0.02 -27.14
N ALA A 63 -35.89 -1.21 -26.81
CA ALA A 63 -35.71 -1.64 -25.42
C ALA A 63 -34.54 -0.92 -24.74
N VAL A 64 -33.46 -0.64 -25.48
CA VAL A 64 -32.32 0.14 -24.98
C VAL A 64 -32.71 1.59 -24.73
N VAL A 65 -33.40 2.23 -25.68
CA VAL A 65 -33.83 3.63 -25.55
C VAL A 65 -34.87 3.77 -24.43
N ALA A 66 -35.82 2.86 -24.31
CA ALA A 66 -36.80 2.86 -23.23
C ALA A 66 -36.14 2.69 -21.85
N ALA A 67 -35.19 1.75 -21.73
CA ALA A 67 -34.44 1.56 -20.49
C ALA A 67 -33.58 2.79 -20.16
N TYR A 68 -32.93 3.40 -21.15
CA TYR A 68 -32.14 4.62 -20.97
C TYR A 68 -33.00 5.81 -20.50
N ASN A 69 -34.11 6.07 -21.18
CA ASN A 69 -35.03 7.16 -20.82
C ASN A 69 -35.61 6.98 -19.42
N ALA A 70 -35.92 5.73 -19.03
CA ALA A 70 -36.38 5.41 -17.67
C ALA A 70 -35.31 5.58 -16.57
N ASN A 71 -34.04 5.80 -16.94
CA ASN A 71 -32.92 5.96 -16.01
C ASN A 71 -32.39 7.39 -15.90
N LEU A 72 -32.83 8.34 -16.74
CA LEU A 72 -32.22 9.68 -16.83
C LEU A 72 -32.05 10.36 -15.47
N GLU A 73 -33.11 10.42 -14.66
CA GLU A 73 -33.07 11.04 -13.32
C GLU A 73 -32.09 10.32 -12.39
N THR A 74 -32.09 8.99 -12.43
CA THR A 74 -31.20 8.17 -11.58
C THR A 74 -29.73 8.23 -12.01
N LEU A 75 -29.47 8.40 -13.31
CA LEU A 75 -28.14 8.62 -13.85
C LEU A 75 -27.62 9.99 -13.42
N GLN A 76 -28.47 11.02 -13.52
CA GLN A 76 -28.11 12.37 -13.07
C GLN A 76 -27.78 12.42 -11.58
N ASP A 77 -28.58 11.78 -10.72
CA ASP A 77 -28.28 11.65 -9.28
C ASP A 77 -26.94 10.94 -9.03
N CYS A 78 -26.71 9.83 -9.70
CA CYS A 78 -25.44 9.10 -9.62
C CYS A 78 -24.25 9.97 -10.03
N ASP A 79 -24.33 10.66 -11.17
CA ASP A 79 -23.26 11.50 -11.69
C ASP A 79 -22.95 12.67 -10.76
N ASN A 80 -23.98 13.31 -10.19
CA ASN A 80 -23.82 14.37 -9.20
C ASN A 80 -23.06 13.87 -7.97
N ARG A 81 -23.49 12.74 -7.39
CA ARG A 81 -22.85 12.14 -6.21
C ARG A 81 -21.41 11.71 -6.49
N MET A 82 -21.13 11.18 -7.69
CA MET A 82 -19.76 10.84 -8.09
C MET A 82 -18.90 12.10 -8.28
N GLY A 83 -19.48 13.20 -8.75
CA GLY A 83 -18.83 14.51 -8.78
C GLY A 83 -18.48 15.00 -7.38
N GLU A 84 -19.41 14.91 -6.44
CA GLU A 84 -19.21 15.28 -5.04
C GLU A 84 -18.09 14.44 -4.39
N ILE A 85 -18.06 13.11 -4.59
CA ILE A 85 -16.97 12.26 -4.09
C ILE A 85 -15.61 12.68 -4.66
N ARG A 86 -15.53 12.99 -5.95
CA ARG A 86 -14.27 13.47 -6.56
C ARG A 86 -13.83 14.79 -5.94
N SER A 87 -14.76 15.70 -5.67
CA SER A 87 -14.46 16.98 -5.04
C SER A 87 -13.91 16.85 -3.61
N LEU A 88 -14.32 15.83 -2.86
CA LEU A 88 -13.75 15.51 -1.55
C LEU A 88 -12.26 15.15 -1.66
N GLY A 89 -11.86 14.43 -2.71
CA GLY A 89 -10.46 14.05 -2.97
C GLY A 89 -9.58 15.18 -3.49
N GLU A 90 -10.16 16.21 -4.11
CA GLU A 90 -9.43 17.40 -4.60
C GLU A 90 -9.16 18.46 -3.51
N GLY A 91 -9.50 18.17 -2.25
CA GLY A 91 -9.26 19.11 -1.14
C GLY A 91 -10.20 20.32 -1.15
N LYS A 92 -11.29 20.31 -1.93
CA LYS A 92 -12.31 21.38 -1.97
C LYS A 92 -13.27 21.35 -0.78
N THR A 93 -12.84 20.83 0.36
CA THR A 93 -13.59 21.00 1.61
C THR A 93 -13.15 22.30 2.26
N GLN A 94 -13.86 23.36 1.87
CA GLN A 94 -14.34 24.44 2.74
C GLN A 94 -13.34 24.95 3.80
N LEU A 95 -12.62 26.02 3.44
CA LEU A 95 -12.34 27.12 4.37
C LEU A 95 -13.59 27.99 4.49
#